data_AF-A0A5K1FW99-F1
#
_entry.id   AF-A0A5K1FW99-F1
#
_cell.length_a   1.000
_cell.length_b   1.000
_cell.length_c   1.000
_cell.angle_alpha   90.00
_cell.angle_beta   90.00
_cell.angle_gamma   90.00
#
_symmetry.space_group_name_H-M   'P 1'
#
loop_
_entity.id
_entity.type
_entity.pdbx_description
1 polymer ?
#
loop_
_entity_poly.entity_id
_entity_poly.type
_entity_poly.pdbx_seq_one_letter_code
_entity_poly.pdbx_strand_id
1 'polypeptide(L)' 'FFIEEICRDMYRSDPEWKIILLRYFNPVGAHPSGFIGEDPSGIPNNLMPFVQQVAVGRRPTLTVYGNDYSTKDGTG' A
#
# COMPACT_ATOMS: atom_id res chain seq x y z
N PHE A 1 -13.35 4.79 -5.15
CA PHE A 1 -14.08 5.64 -6.11
C PHE A 1 -15.17 6.47 -5.45
N PHE A 2 -16.12 5.86 -4.71
CA PHE A 2 -17.25 6.57 -4.08
C PHE A 2 -16.88 7.79 -3.23
N ILE A 3 -15.84 7.68 -2.37
CA ILE A 3 -15.42 8.81 -1.52
C ILE A 3 -14.95 10.01 -2.37
N GLU A 4 -14.27 9.77 -3.49
CA GLU A 4 -13.84 10.87 -4.34
C GLU A 4 -15.01 11.56 -5.05
N GLU A 5 -16.02 10.81 -5.46
CA GLU A 5 -17.24 11.40 -6.05
C GLU A 5 -18.00 12.22 -5.00
N ILE A 6 -18.11 11.74 -3.77
CA ILE A 6 -18.69 12.51 -2.65
C ILE A 6 -17.91 13.81 -2.44
N CYS A 7 -16.57 13.77 -2.47
CA CYS A 7 -15.76 14.99 -2.38
C CYS A 7 -16.01 15.96 -3.56
N ARG A 8 -16.17 15.43 -4.78
CA ARG A 8 -16.49 16.24 -5.96
C ARG A 8 -17.87 16.89 -5.83
N ASP A 9 -18.86 16.14 -5.35
CA ASP A 9 -20.22 16.64 -5.14
C ASP A 9 -20.29 17.67 -4.01
N MET A 10 -19.53 17.48 -2.94
CA MET A 10 -19.40 18.47 -1.86
C MET A 10 -18.87 19.81 -2.39
N TYR A 11 -17.77 19.77 -3.14
CA TYR A 11 -17.20 20.99 -3.75
C TYR A 11 -18.16 21.65 -4.75
N ARG A 12 -18.95 20.86 -5.49
CA ARG A 12 -19.98 21.39 -6.40
C ARG A 12 -21.12 22.08 -5.64
N SER A 13 -21.49 21.59 -4.45
CA SER A 13 -22.52 22.21 -3.62
C SER A 13 -22.04 23.48 -2.90
N ASP A 14 -20.76 23.51 -2.52
CA ASP A 14 -20.13 24.63 -1.80
C ASP A 14 -18.66 24.82 -2.23
N PRO A 15 -18.38 25.83 -3.08
CA PRO A 15 -17.02 26.13 -3.55
C PRO A 15 -16.04 26.69 -2.51
N GLU A 16 -16.49 27.02 -1.29
CA GLU A 16 -15.58 27.45 -0.21
C GLU A 16 -14.62 26.31 0.21
N TRP A 17 -15.06 25.06 0.09
CA TRP A 17 -14.24 23.88 0.37
C TRP A 17 -13.00 23.81 -0.52
N LYS A 18 -11.86 23.40 0.06
CA LYS A 18 -10.62 23.10 -0.67
C LYS A 18 -10.21 21.66 -0.40
N ILE A 19 -10.21 20.84 -1.45
CA ILE A 19 -10.01 19.39 -1.35
C ILE A 19 -8.92 18.96 -2.32
N ILE A 20 -8.00 18.13 -1.87
CA ILE A 20 -6.98 17.48 -2.71
C ILE A 20 -7.14 15.97 -2.58
N LEU A 21 -7.23 15.27 -3.72
CA LEU A 21 -7.37 13.82 -3.78
C LEU A 21 -6.02 13.19 -4.15
N LEU A 22 -5.37 12.55 -3.17
CA LEU A 22 -4.08 11.88 -3.38
C LEU A 22 -4.30 10.38 -3.51
N ARG A 23 -4.11 9.86 -4.73
CA ARG A 23 -4.17 8.42 -5.01
C ARG A 23 -2.76 7.83 -4.87
N TYR A 24 -2.49 7.24 -3.72
CA TYR A 24 -1.25 6.49 -3.53
C TYR A 24 -1.27 5.18 -4.32
N PHE A 25 -0.09 4.76 -4.75
CA PHE A 25 0.12 3.42 -5.33
C PHE A 25 0.43 2.46 -4.18
N ASN A 26 1.59 1.79 -4.23
CA ASN A 26 2.08 0.95 -3.15
C ASN A 26 3.20 1.69 -2.40
N PRO A 27 2.88 2.44 -1.32
CA PRO A 27 3.91 3.06 -0.50
C PRO A 27 4.74 1.98 0.18
N VAL A 28 6.05 2.11 0.13
CA VAL A 28 7.02 1.17 0.72
C VAL A 28 8.21 1.93 1.27
N GLY A 29 8.96 1.30 2.18
CA GLY A 29 10.15 1.88 2.80
C GLY A 29 9.93 2.28 4.26
N ALA A 30 10.85 3.09 4.78
CA ALA A 30 10.90 3.51 6.17
C ALA A 30 11.63 4.85 6.28
N HIS A 31 11.52 5.52 7.42
CA HIS A 31 12.31 6.71 7.71
C HIS A 31 13.82 6.36 7.73
N PRO A 32 14.71 7.19 7.17
CA PRO A 32 16.15 6.87 7.03
C PRO A 32 16.88 6.66 8.36
N SER A 33 16.34 7.13 9.49
CA SER A 33 16.90 6.83 10.81
C SER A 33 16.75 5.36 11.22
N GLY A 34 15.87 4.59 10.56
CA GLY A 34 15.55 3.21 10.92
C GLY A 34 14.61 3.05 12.11
N PHE A 35 14.21 4.13 12.78
CA PHE A 35 13.33 4.08 13.96
C PHE A 35 11.83 4.05 13.64
N ILE A 36 11.44 4.42 12.43
CA ILE A 36 10.04 4.52 12.02
C ILE A 36 9.87 3.78 10.70
N GLY A 37 8.96 2.82 10.66
CA GLY A 37 8.61 2.03 9.48
C GLY A 37 7.26 1.35 9.66
N GLU A 38 6.85 0.57 8.67
CA GLU A 38 5.61 -0.21 8.75
C GLU A 38 5.79 -1.40 9.71
N ASP A 39 4.99 -1.45 10.78
CA ASP A 39 4.98 -2.56 11.75
C ASP A 39 3.55 -3.08 11.93
N PRO A 40 3.04 -3.90 10.99
CA PRO A 40 1.68 -4.40 11.05
C PRO A 40 1.53 -5.44 12.16
N SER A 41 0.44 -5.36 12.90
CA SER A 41 0.09 -6.38 13.90
C SER A 41 -0.34 -7.69 13.23
N GLY A 42 0.28 -8.81 13.60
CA GLY A 42 -0.06 -10.14 13.09
C GLY A 42 0.62 -10.50 11.77
N ILE A 43 -0.11 -11.17 10.86
CA ILE A 43 0.40 -11.55 9.54
C ILE A 43 0.22 -10.37 8.59
N PRO A 44 1.29 -9.82 7.99
CA PRO A 44 1.14 -8.76 7.01
C PRO A 44 0.39 -9.25 5.77
N ASN A 45 -0.51 -8.42 5.24
CA ASN A 45 -1.15 -8.68 3.95
C ASN A 45 -0.39 -8.06 2.78
N ASN A 46 0.41 -7.02 3.04
CA ASN A 46 1.19 -6.32 2.03
C ASN A 46 2.54 -7.03 1.80
N LEU A 47 3.01 -6.98 0.54
CA LEU A 47 4.23 -7.65 0.11
C LEU A 47 5.46 -7.23 0.92
N MET A 48 5.73 -5.92 1.03
CA MET A 48 7.00 -5.45 1.60
C MET A 48 7.19 -5.77 3.08
N PRO A 49 6.21 -5.55 3.98
CA PRO A 49 6.35 -5.98 5.37
C PRO A 49 6.46 -7.49 5.53
N PHE A 50 5.81 -8.27 4.66
CA PHE A 50 5.94 -9.72 4.69
C PHE A 50 7.37 -10.15 4.31
N VAL A 51 7.91 -9.60 3.22
CA VAL A 51 9.31 -9.80 2.80
C VAL A 51 10.27 -9.42 3.92
N GLN A 52 10.05 -8.28 4.59
CA GLN A 52 10.87 -7.85 5.73
C GLN A 52 10.82 -8.86 6.88
N GLN A 53 9.63 -9.37 7.24
CA GLN A 53 9.49 -10.38 8.30
C GLN A 53 10.21 -11.69 7.95
N VAL A 54 10.22 -12.11 6.68
CA VAL A 54 11.02 -13.26 6.22
C VAL A 54 12.52 -12.96 6.33
N ALA A 55 12.95 -11.77 5.89
CA ALA A 55 14.36 -11.38 5.93
C ALA A 55 14.95 -11.34 7.36
N VAL A 56 14.15 -10.96 8.36
CA VAL A 56 14.57 -10.99 9.78
C VAL A 56 14.25 -12.31 10.49
N GLY A 57 13.83 -13.35 9.77
CA GLY A 57 13.58 -14.69 10.29
C GLY A 57 12.31 -14.86 11.13
N ARG A 58 11.41 -13.85 11.16
CA ARG A 58 10.08 -13.99 11.80
C ARG A 58 9.15 -14.92 11.03
N ARG A 59 9.43 -15.16 9.73
CA ARG A 59 8.68 -16.08 8.86
C ARG A 59 9.64 -16.93 8.03
N PRO A 60 9.27 -18.19 7.72
CA PRO A 60 10.16 -19.11 7.02
C PRO A 60 10.31 -18.79 5.52
N THR A 61 9.22 -18.41 4.84
CA THR A 61 9.20 -18.19 3.39
C THR A 61 8.15 -17.15 2.99
N LEU A 62 8.35 -16.54 1.83
CA LEU A 62 7.35 -15.70 1.14
C LEU A 62 6.48 -16.57 0.22
N THR A 63 5.18 -16.33 0.21
CA THR A 63 4.27 -16.88 -0.79
C THR A 63 4.06 -15.86 -1.91
N VAL A 64 4.39 -16.23 -3.14
CA VAL A 64 4.12 -15.40 -4.34
C VAL A 64 2.74 -15.77 -4.87
N TYR A 65 1.85 -14.79 -4.94
CA TYR A 65 0.48 -14.98 -5.45
C TYR A 65 0.45 -14.79 -6.96
N GLY A 66 0.55 -15.89 -7.70
CA GLY A 66 0.47 -15.91 -9.17
C GLY A 66 1.83 -15.81 -9.86
N ASN A 67 1.98 -16.58 -10.94
CA ASN A 67 3.20 -16.67 -11.75
C ASN A 67 2.89 -16.81 -13.27
N ASP A 68 1.65 -16.52 -13.66
CA ASP A 68 1.09 -16.67 -14.99
C ASP A 68 0.43 -15.37 -15.51
N TYR A 69 0.68 -14.24 -14.85
CA TYR A 69 0.25 -12.93 -15.33
C TYR A 69 0.98 -12.54 -16.62
N SER A 70 0.37 -11.64 -17.40
CA SER A 70 0.99 -11.06 -18.61
C SER A 70 2.04 -9.99 -18.24
N THR A 71 3.01 -10.36 -17.43
CA THR A 71 4.18 -9.56 -17.04
C THR A 71 5.45 -10.28 -17.50
N LYS A 72 6.60 -9.60 -17.44
CA LYS A 72 7.86 -10.13 -17.98
C LYS A 72 8.30 -11.46 -17.34
N ASP A 73 7.99 -11.66 -16.06
CA ASP A 73 8.37 -12.83 -15.27
C ASP A 73 7.17 -13.64 -14.76
N GLY A 74 5.95 -13.28 -15.17
CA GLY A 74 4.71 -13.94 -14.77
C GLY A 74 4.14 -13.48 -13.42
N THR A 75 4.85 -12.65 -12.65
CA THR A 75 4.40 -12.17 -11.33
C THR A 75 3.68 -10.82 -11.42
N GLY A 76 2.80 -10.49 -10.46
CA GLY A 76 2.02 -9.25 -10.43
C GLY A 76 1.61 -8.81 -9.04
#